data_AF-A0A7S1KHA0-F1
#
_entry.id   AF-A0A7S1KHA0-F1
#
_cell.length_a   1.000
_cell.length_b   1.000
_cell.length_c   1.000
_cell.angle_alpha   90.00
_cell.angle_beta   90.00
_cell.angle_gamma   90.00
#
_symmetry.space_group_name_H-M   'P 1'
#
loop_
_entity.id
_entity.type
_entity.pdbx_description
1 polymer ?
#
loop_
_entity_poly.entity_id
_entity_poly.type
_entity_poly.pdbx_seq_one_letter_code
_entity_poly.pdbx_strand_id
1 'polypeptide(L)'
;KERKAAEKLQREEGERMKREDEASTKWEMDLRRKQEADRREAEAARAQAALYAEEEEGQLDEEDDKPASTAAQPHTKPAEGHTAASQTSQDDPRSRQRREEMDRWCAEVAESQVRRLAEERQAKEEAARRAEVEWLMQLREDLYQATLKHAEAIWPFERQIRRTYFHPKPLESAQLQIWRDYLDFEINKGDANRITALFERCLVAANNYVEFWVKYANWCE
;
A
#
# COMPACT_ATOMS: atom_id res chain seq x y z
N LYS A 1 20.63 -24.98 -40.21
CA LYS A 1 19.24 -25.00 -39.67
C LYS A 1 18.99 -23.82 -38.71
N GLU A 2 20.00 -23.47 -37.91
CA GLU A 2 20.11 -22.39 -36.94
C GLU A 2 19.49 -21.05 -37.38
N ARG A 3 19.71 -20.60 -38.63
CA ARG A 3 19.14 -19.31 -39.10
C ARG A 3 17.62 -19.19 -38.88
N LYS A 4 16.86 -20.27 -39.15
CA LYS A 4 15.40 -20.32 -38.92
C LYS A 4 15.02 -20.46 -37.44
N ALA A 5 15.94 -20.90 -36.59
CA ALA A 5 15.76 -20.91 -35.13
C ALA A 5 16.02 -19.51 -34.54
N ALA A 6 17.02 -18.79 -35.05
CA ALA A 6 17.31 -17.40 -34.67
C ALA A 6 16.16 -16.45 -35.06
N GLU A 7 15.66 -16.54 -36.31
CA GLU A 7 14.47 -15.79 -36.75
C GLU A 7 13.24 -16.08 -35.88
N LYS A 8 13.05 -17.35 -35.48
CA LYS A 8 11.96 -17.74 -34.58
C LYS A 8 12.13 -17.16 -33.18
N LEU A 9 13.34 -17.19 -32.62
CA LEU A 9 13.66 -16.63 -31.31
C LEU A 9 13.39 -15.12 -31.28
N GLN A 10 13.95 -14.37 -32.23
CA GLN A 10 13.73 -12.91 -32.33
C GLN A 10 12.24 -12.55 -32.47
N ARG A 11 11.47 -13.36 -33.19
CA ARG A 11 10.01 -13.17 -33.33
C ARG A 11 9.27 -13.45 -32.01
N GLU A 12 9.72 -14.43 -31.23
CA GLU A 12 9.15 -14.77 -29.92
C GLU A 12 9.55 -13.77 -28.83
N GLU A 13 10.73 -13.16 -28.92
CA GLU A 13 11.17 -12.08 -28.04
C GLU A 13 10.46 -10.76 -28.36
N GLY A 14 10.26 -10.41 -29.63
CA GLY A 14 9.42 -9.28 -30.02
C GLY A 14 7.96 -9.43 -29.59
N GLU A 15 7.41 -10.65 -29.65
CA GLU A 15 6.10 -10.96 -29.05
C GLU A 15 6.10 -10.90 -27.51
N ARG A 16 7.24 -11.14 -26.85
CA ARG A 16 7.38 -11.05 -25.39
C ARG A 16 7.41 -9.58 -24.95
N MET A 17 8.30 -8.79 -25.52
CA MET A 17 8.44 -7.35 -25.27
C MET A 17 7.11 -6.61 -25.49
N LYS A 18 6.38 -6.91 -26.58
CA LYS A 18 5.06 -6.30 -26.81
C LYS A 18 4.02 -6.66 -25.75
N ARG A 19 4.07 -7.88 -25.18
CA ARG A 19 3.20 -8.27 -24.05
C ARG A 19 3.61 -7.58 -22.75
N GLU A 20 4.91 -7.33 -22.56
CA GLU A 20 5.45 -6.56 -21.43
C GLU A 20 5.00 -5.08 -21.51
N ASP A 21 5.04 -4.46 -22.69
CA ASP A 21 4.49 -3.11 -22.94
C ASP A 21 2.97 -3.02 -22.78
N GLU A 22 2.22 -3.99 -23.33
CA GLU A 22 0.76 -4.08 -23.20
C GLU A 22 0.34 -4.33 -21.74
N ALA A 23 1.16 -5.04 -20.95
CA ALA A 23 0.93 -5.21 -19.51
C ALA A 23 1.27 -3.96 -18.71
N SER A 24 2.38 -3.27 -19.03
CA SER A 24 2.81 -2.02 -18.39
C SER A 24 1.78 -0.91 -18.59
N THR A 25 1.41 -0.62 -19.84
CA THR A 25 0.40 0.40 -20.17
C THR A 25 -0.98 0.08 -19.57
N LYS A 26 -1.37 -1.20 -19.50
CA LYS A 26 -2.58 -1.61 -18.78
C LYS A 26 -2.47 -1.33 -17.27
N TRP A 27 -1.34 -1.64 -16.65
CA TRP A 27 -1.10 -1.39 -15.22
C TRP A 27 -1.15 0.11 -14.90
N GLU A 28 -0.57 0.96 -15.75
CA GLU A 28 -0.67 2.42 -15.62
C GLU A 28 -2.13 2.91 -15.71
N MET A 29 -2.92 2.37 -16.65
CA MET A 29 -4.35 2.70 -16.77
C MET A 29 -5.16 2.25 -15.55
N ASP A 30 -4.90 1.04 -15.02
CA ASP A 30 -5.61 0.50 -13.86
C ASP A 30 -5.18 1.21 -12.54
N LEU A 31 -3.91 1.59 -12.41
CA LEU A 31 -3.42 2.46 -11.32
C LEU A 31 -4.09 3.84 -11.38
N ARG A 32 -4.17 4.46 -12.56
CA ARG A 32 -4.82 5.75 -12.74
C ARG A 32 -6.33 5.67 -12.45
N ARG A 33 -7.01 4.61 -12.89
CA ARG A 33 -8.42 4.34 -12.56
C ARG A 33 -8.63 4.25 -11.04
N LYS A 34 -7.72 3.58 -10.33
CA LYS A 34 -7.76 3.52 -8.87
C LYS A 34 -7.61 4.91 -8.25
N GLN A 35 -6.59 5.69 -8.64
CA GLN A 35 -6.41 7.07 -8.15
C GLN A 35 -7.62 7.98 -8.45
N GLU A 36 -8.29 7.81 -9.59
CA GLU A 36 -9.51 8.55 -9.92
C GLU A 36 -10.76 8.06 -9.15
N ALA A 37 -10.78 6.79 -8.70
CA ALA A 37 -11.81 6.26 -7.79
C ALA A 37 -11.58 6.74 -6.34
N ASP A 38 -10.36 6.56 -5.82
CA ASP A 38 -9.95 7.01 -4.48
C ASP A 38 -10.21 8.52 -4.31
N ARG A 39 -9.94 9.32 -5.35
CA ARG A 39 -10.26 10.76 -5.35
C ARG A 39 -11.77 11.04 -5.34
N ARG A 40 -12.57 10.29 -6.09
CA ARG A 40 -14.05 10.43 -6.09
C ARG A 40 -14.67 10.03 -4.76
N GLU A 41 -14.13 9.02 -4.09
CA GLU A 41 -14.55 8.64 -2.74
C GLU A 41 -14.23 9.75 -1.73
N ALA A 42 -13.04 10.36 -1.81
CA ALA A 42 -12.68 11.53 -1.00
C ALA A 42 -13.52 12.78 -1.32
N GLU A 43 -13.88 13.01 -2.59
CA GLU A 43 -14.81 14.08 -3.01
C GLU A 43 -16.23 13.83 -2.47
N ALA A 44 -16.73 12.59 -2.54
CA ALA A 44 -18.03 12.21 -2.00
C ALA A 44 -18.10 12.30 -0.47
N ALA A 45 -17.06 11.84 0.24
CA ALA A 45 -16.97 11.96 1.70
C ALA A 45 -16.95 13.43 2.16
N ARG A 46 -16.29 14.32 1.41
CA ARG A 46 -16.33 15.77 1.66
C ARG A 46 -17.71 16.38 1.40
N ALA A 47 -18.39 15.97 0.34
CA ALA A 47 -19.75 16.43 0.06
C ALA A 47 -20.74 15.94 1.14
N GLN A 48 -20.60 14.70 1.61
CA GLN A 48 -21.41 14.17 2.72
C GLN A 48 -21.13 14.91 4.03
N ALA A 49 -19.86 15.22 4.33
CA ALA A 49 -19.51 16.02 5.50
C ALA A 49 -20.03 17.47 5.44
N ALA A 50 -20.09 18.06 4.23
CA ALA A 50 -20.69 19.38 4.04
C ALA A 50 -22.20 19.38 4.30
N LEU A 51 -22.93 18.37 3.79
CA LEU A 51 -24.37 18.22 4.07
C LEU A 51 -24.67 18.05 5.56
N TYR A 52 -23.87 17.26 6.29
CA TYR A 52 -24.01 17.14 7.75
C TYR A 52 -23.72 18.45 8.50
N ALA A 53 -22.81 19.29 8.00
CA ALA A 53 -22.55 20.61 8.58
C ALA A 53 -23.69 21.61 8.30
N GLU A 54 -24.28 21.57 7.10
CA GLU A 54 -25.48 22.37 6.77
C GLU A 54 -26.71 21.91 7.58
N GLU A 55 -26.83 20.62 7.92
CA GLU A 55 -27.85 20.10 8.85
C GLU A 55 -27.61 20.57 10.31
N GLU A 56 -26.35 20.64 10.79
CA GLU A 56 -26.05 21.17 12.13
C GLU A 56 -26.28 22.70 12.24
N GLU A 57 -25.91 23.50 11.23
CA GLU A 57 -26.20 24.95 11.24
C GLU A 57 -27.71 25.22 11.12
N GLY A 58 -28.42 24.48 10.26
CA GLY A 58 -29.87 24.61 10.09
C GLY A 58 -30.69 24.25 11.34
N GLN A 59 -30.12 23.50 12.29
CA GLN A 59 -30.79 23.09 13.52
C GLN A 59 -30.54 24.04 14.72
N LEU A 60 -29.79 25.13 14.53
CA LEU A 60 -29.56 26.16 15.54
C LEU A 60 -30.52 27.36 15.46
N ASP A 61 -31.22 27.55 14.33
CA ASP A 61 -32.05 28.74 14.07
C ASP A 61 -33.55 28.60 14.47
N GLU A 62 -34.05 27.43 14.90
CA GLU A 62 -35.49 27.20 15.15
C GLU A 62 -35.98 27.35 16.62
N GLU A 63 -35.12 27.45 17.64
CA GLU A 63 -35.57 27.38 19.05
C GLU A 63 -35.93 28.73 19.75
N ASP A 64 -35.90 29.91 19.10
CA ASP A 64 -35.92 31.20 19.84
C ASP A 64 -36.86 32.33 19.34
N ASP A 65 -38.15 32.08 18.99
CA ASP A 65 -39.20 33.14 19.14
C ASP A 65 -40.70 32.72 19.28
N LYS A 66 -41.20 32.60 20.54
CA LYS A 66 -42.55 32.99 21.04
C LYS A 66 -43.84 32.46 20.31
N PRO A 67 -45.08 32.93 20.63
CA PRO A 67 -45.78 32.61 21.89
C PRO A 67 -47.21 32.02 21.76
N ALA A 68 -47.73 31.59 22.91
CA ALA A 68 -49.05 31.01 23.22
C ALA A 68 -50.35 31.43 22.46
N SER A 69 -51.25 30.42 22.32
CA SER A 69 -52.69 30.44 22.68
C SER A 69 -53.80 30.42 21.60
N THR A 70 -54.57 29.31 21.56
CA THR A 70 -56.04 29.22 21.24
C THR A 70 -56.44 29.46 19.75
N ALA A 71 -57.37 28.74 19.09
CA ALA A 71 -58.62 28.11 19.54
C ALA A 71 -59.13 26.91 18.68
N ALA A 72 -60.11 26.18 19.25
CA ALA A 72 -61.25 25.49 18.61
C ALA A 72 -61.04 24.32 17.61
N GLN A 73 -61.38 23.11 18.08
CA GLN A 73 -61.93 22.00 17.26
C GLN A 73 -63.43 22.28 16.93
N PRO A 74 -64.12 21.51 16.05
CA PRO A 74 -64.62 20.16 16.38
C PRO A 74 -64.54 19.17 15.18
N HIS A 75 -64.92 17.89 15.20
CA HIS A 75 -65.48 16.95 16.21
C HIS A 75 -64.49 15.74 16.34
N THR A 76 -64.72 14.58 17.00
CA THR A 76 -65.89 13.88 17.57
C THR A 76 -65.60 13.33 18.99
N LYS A 77 -66.34 12.31 19.46
CA LYS A 77 -66.39 11.76 20.84
C LYS A 77 -67.25 10.47 20.86
N PRO A 78 -67.41 9.72 21.97
CA PRO A 78 -66.70 9.76 23.26
C PRO A 78 -66.31 8.38 23.88
N ALA A 79 -65.43 8.43 24.88
CA ALA A 79 -65.48 7.68 26.16
C ALA A 79 -64.49 8.38 27.13
N GLU A 80 -64.88 9.21 28.10
CA GLU A 80 -65.35 8.81 29.44
C GLU A 80 -64.45 7.72 30.05
N GLY A 81 -63.62 7.91 31.08
CA GLY A 81 -63.31 8.95 32.08
C GLY A 81 -62.12 8.38 32.90
N HIS A 82 -61.39 9.07 33.79
CA HIS A 82 -61.77 10.05 34.81
C HIS A 82 -60.64 11.06 35.08
N THR A 83 -60.95 12.11 35.84
CA THR A 83 -60.04 13.18 36.26
C THR A 83 -59.18 12.85 37.48
N ALA A 84 -57.86 13.07 37.39
CA ALA A 84 -56.98 13.43 38.51
C ALA A 84 -55.82 14.28 37.93
N ALA A 85 -55.82 15.61 38.11
CA ALA A 85 -55.36 16.31 39.31
C ALA A 85 -53.83 16.33 39.44
N SER A 86 -53.23 17.52 39.26
CA SER A 86 -51.81 17.76 39.53
C SER A 86 -51.51 17.46 41.00
N GLN A 87 -50.75 16.40 41.25
CA GLN A 87 -50.21 16.09 42.57
C GLN A 87 -48.72 16.35 42.54
N THR A 88 -48.25 17.21 43.46
CA THR A 88 -46.83 17.33 43.81
C THR A 88 -46.41 16.01 44.46
N SER A 89 -46.00 15.04 43.64
CA SER A 89 -45.65 13.71 44.11
C SER A 89 -44.53 13.81 45.13
N GLN A 90 -44.82 13.45 46.38
CA GLN A 90 -43.81 13.11 47.38
C GLN A 90 -43.20 11.78 46.98
N ASP A 91 -42.30 11.89 46.02
CA ASP A 91 -41.55 10.83 45.38
C ASP A 91 -40.86 9.97 46.45
N ASP A 92 -41.39 8.77 46.69
CA ASP A 92 -40.98 7.89 47.79
C ASP A 92 -39.46 7.70 47.80
N PRO A 93 -38.75 7.95 48.93
CA PRO A 93 -37.30 7.80 49.01
C PRO A 93 -36.78 6.45 48.51
N ARG A 94 -37.51 5.35 48.73
CA ARG A 94 -37.13 4.01 48.22
C ARG A 94 -37.30 3.87 46.71
N SER A 95 -38.18 4.67 46.11
CA SER A 95 -38.46 4.70 44.68
C SER A 95 -37.65 5.77 43.93
N ARG A 96 -37.02 6.71 44.63
CA ARG A 96 -35.83 7.42 44.14
C ARG A 96 -34.59 6.54 44.22
N GLN A 97 -34.32 5.96 45.39
CA GLN A 97 -33.18 5.05 45.60
C GLN A 97 -33.12 3.94 44.54
N ARG A 98 -34.24 3.26 44.23
CA ARG A 98 -34.27 2.24 43.16
C ARG A 98 -33.97 2.77 41.76
N ARG A 99 -34.32 4.02 41.44
CA ARG A 99 -33.91 4.65 40.17
C ARG A 99 -32.43 4.95 40.19
N GLU A 100 -31.94 5.59 41.25
CA GLU A 100 -30.50 5.84 41.43
C GLU A 100 -29.65 4.55 41.42
N GLU A 101 -30.18 3.42 41.93
CA GLU A 101 -29.57 2.08 41.84
C GLU A 101 -29.61 1.52 40.42
N MET A 102 -30.72 1.65 39.70
CA MET A 102 -30.86 1.25 38.30
C MET A 102 -29.97 2.09 37.37
N ASP A 103 -29.92 3.40 37.56
CA ASP A 103 -29.13 4.34 36.77
C ASP A 103 -27.63 4.10 36.98
N ARG A 104 -27.20 3.81 38.22
CA ARG A 104 -25.83 3.34 38.50
C ARG A 104 -25.51 2.01 37.84
N TRP A 105 -26.43 1.04 37.85
CA TRP A 105 -26.24 -0.24 37.17
C TRP A 105 -26.18 -0.08 35.64
N CYS A 106 -27.04 0.75 35.05
CA CYS A 106 -26.99 1.11 33.64
C CYS A 106 -25.68 1.81 33.27
N ALA A 107 -25.18 2.72 34.12
CA ALA A 107 -23.89 3.37 33.94
C ALA A 107 -22.72 2.37 34.03
N GLU A 108 -22.70 1.49 35.04
CA GLU A 108 -21.69 0.42 35.17
C GLU A 108 -21.68 -0.52 33.94
N VAL A 109 -22.87 -0.90 33.46
CA VAL A 109 -23.01 -1.69 32.22
C VAL A 109 -22.48 -0.92 31.01
N ALA A 110 -22.82 0.37 30.86
CA ALA A 110 -22.33 1.21 29.77
C ALA A 110 -20.79 1.40 29.81
N GLU A 111 -20.22 1.68 30.98
CA GLU A 111 -18.76 1.75 31.19
C GLU A 111 -18.08 0.42 30.85
N SER A 112 -18.67 -0.72 31.22
CA SER A 112 -18.15 -2.05 30.87
C SER A 112 -18.17 -2.32 29.37
N GLN A 113 -19.18 -1.80 28.65
CA GLN A 113 -19.27 -1.90 27.19
C GLN A 113 -18.26 -0.97 26.51
N VAL A 114 -18.12 0.28 26.97
CA VAL A 114 -17.12 1.24 26.46
C VAL A 114 -15.70 0.70 26.67
N ARG A 115 -15.39 0.14 27.85
CA ARG A 115 -14.10 -0.53 28.10
C ARG A 115 -13.84 -1.66 27.11
N ARG A 116 -14.79 -2.56 26.91
CA ARG A 116 -14.66 -3.67 25.95
C ARG A 116 -14.44 -3.18 24.51
N LEU A 117 -15.17 -2.16 24.08
CA LEU A 117 -15.01 -1.58 22.75
C LEU A 117 -13.66 -0.87 22.57
N ALA A 118 -13.11 -0.28 23.63
CA ALA A 118 -11.76 0.29 23.63
C ALA A 118 -10.68 -0.81 23.56
N GLU A 119 -10.80 -1.87 24.36
CA GLU A 119 -9.93 -3.06 24.33
C GLU A 119 -9.96 -3.74 22.95
N GLU A 120 -11.14 -3.88 22.33
CA GLU A 120 -11.29 -4.39 20.96
C GLU A 120 -10.63 -3.50 19.91
N ARG A 121 -10.71 -2.16 20.04
CA ARG A 121 -10.02 -1.23 19.14
C ARG A 121 -8.51 -1.34 19.29
N GLN A 122 -8.00 -1.34 20.51
CA GLN A 122 -6.56 -1.53 20.78
C GLN A 122 -6.05 -2.88 20.24
N ALA A 123 -6.81 -3.97 20.41
CA ALA A 123 -6.48 -5.27 19.85
C ALA A 123 -6.48 -5.27 18.31
N LYS A 124 -7.41 -4.57 17.66
CA LYS A 124 -7.44 -4.38 16.19
C LYS A 124 -6.26 -3.53 15.70
N GLU A 125 -5.92 -2.46 16.41
CA GLU A 125 -4.75 -1.61 16.12
C GLU A 125 -3.41 -2.33 16.35
N GLU A 126 -3.31 -3.19 17.36
CA GLU A 126 -2.16 -4.08 17.53
C GLU A 126 -2.09 -5.16 16.44
N ALA A 127 -3.21 -5.79 16.07
CA ALA A 127 -3.25 -6.76 14.98
C ALA A 127 -2.83 -6.11 13.64
N ALA A 128 -3.30 -4.90 13.36
CA ALA A 128 -2.89 -4.12 12.20
C ALA A 128 -1.38 -3.81 12.20
N ARG A 129 -0.84 -3.29 13.31
CA ARG A 129 0.61 -3.02 13.45
C ARG A 129 1.46 -4.29 13.32
N ARG A 130 1.00 -5.43 13.85
CA ARG A 130 1.67 -6.73 13.70
C ARG A 130 1.66 -7.19 12.23
N ALA A 131 0.54 -7.04 11.53
CA ALA A 131 0.42 -7.38 10.10
C ALA A 131 1.26 -6.46 9.20
N GLU A 132 1.35 -5.17 9.51
CA GLU A 132 2.22 -4.21 8.82
C GLU A 132 3.70 -4.57 8.99
N VAL A 133 4.13 -4.87 10.22
CA VAL A 133 5.51 -5.31 10.50
C VAL A 133 5.83 -6.63 9.80
N GLU A 134 4.92 -7.61 9.82
CA GLU A 134 5.08 -8.89 9.10
C GLU A 134 5.20 -8.67 7.58
N TRP A 135 4.36 -7.81 6.99
CA TRP A 135 4.45 -7.46 5.56
C TRP A 135 5.77 -6.77 5.20
N LEU A 136 6.26 -5.85 6.04
CA LEU A 136 7.57 -5.22 5.88
C LEU A 136 8.73 -6.23 6.00
N MET A 137 8.61 -7.21 6.88
CA MET A 137 9.60 -8.29 7.00
C MET A 137 9.60 -9.20 5.77
N GLN A 138 8.44 -9.57 5.23
CA GLN A 138 8.30 -10.36 4.01
C GLN A 138 8.87 -9.61 2.80
N LEU A 139 8.50 -8.34 2.58
CA LEU A 139 9.03 -7.49 1.51
C LEU A 139 10.57 -7.36 1.59
N ARG A 140 11.11 -7.17 2.80
CA ARG A 140 12.57 -7.14 3.01
C ARG A 140 13.21 -8.47 2.65
N GLU A 141 12.60 -9.59 3.01
CA GLU A 141 13.15 -10.92 2.75
C GLU A 141 13.11 -11.28 1.27
N ASP A 142 12.04 -10.95 0.53
CA ASP A 142 11.97 -11.12 -0.92
C ASP A 142 13.09 -10.34 -1.65
N LEU A 143 13.29 -9.08 -1.28
CA LEU A 143 14.39 -8.23 -1.80
C LEU A 143 15.77 -8.79 -1.44
N TYR A 144 15.94 -9.29 -0.21
CA TYR A 144 17.18 -9.94 0.22
C TYR A 144 17.45 -11.23 -0.56
N GLN A 145 16.45 -12.10 -0.72
CA GLN A 145 16.56 -13.37 -1.44
C GLN A 145 16.81 -13.17 -2.94
N ALA A 146 16.21 -12.16 -3.57
CA ALA A 146 16.53 -11.77 -4.94
C ALA A 146 17.99 -11.31 -5.07
N THR A 147 18.43 -10.45 -4.15
CA THR A 147 19.82 -9.95 -4.11
C THR A 147 20.84 -11.06 -3.82
N LEU A 148 20.52 -11.99 -2.91
CA LEU A 148 21.37 -13.10 -2.51
C LEU A 148 21.61 -14.06 -3.67
N LYS A 149 20.54 -14.59 -4.28
CA LYS A 149 20.64 -15.50 -5.46
C LYS A 149 21.46 -14.88 -6.59
N HIS A 150 21.31 -13.57 -6.78
CA HIS A 150 22.05 -12.83 -7.78
C HIS A 150 23.54 -12.67 -7.43
N ALA A 151 23.86 -12.36 -6.16
CA ALA A 151 25.23 -12.28 -5.67
C ALA A 151 25.94 -13.65 -5.67
N GLU A 152 25.25 -14.72 -5.28
CA GLU A 152 25.74 -16.11 -5.32
C GLU A 152 26.10 -16.55 -6.74
N ALA A 153 25.31 -16.16 -7.74
CA ALA A 153 25.59 -16.47 -9.14
C ALA A 153 26.81 -15.68 -9.70
N ILE A 154 27.17 -14.55 -9.10
CA ILE A 154 28.28 -13.69 -9.50
C ILE A 154 29.58 -13.99 -8.75
N TRP A 155 29.47 -14.43 -7.50
CA TRP A 155 30.58 -14.72 -6.59
C TRP A 155 31.70 -15.61 -7.19
N PRO A 156 31.42 -16.63 -8.01
CA PRO A 156 32.46 -17.41 -8.69
C PRO A 156 33.36 -16.60 -9.61
N PHE A 157 32.84 -15.56 -10.29
CA PHE A 157 33.62 -14.70 -11.17
C PHE A 157 34.44 -13.69 -10.35
N GLU A 158 33.78 -12.92 -9.47
CA GLU A 158 34.43 -11.86 -8.68
C GLU A 158 35.58 -12.40 -7.81
N ARG A 159 35.40 -13.56 -7.17
CA ARG A 159 36.42 -14.18 -6.32
C ARG A 159 37.72 -14.53 -7.07
N GLN A 160 37.66 -14.67 -8.39
CA GLN A 160 38.84 -14.99 -9.23
C GLN A 160 39.48 -13.74 -9.88
N ILE A 161 38.77 -12.61 -9.92
CA ILE A 161 39.27 -11.32 -10.42
C ILE A 161 40.13 -10.65 -9.32
N ARG A 162 41.42 -11.01 -9.29
CA ARG A 162 42.38 -10.50 -8.30
C ARG A 162 42.94 -9.09 -8.59
N ARG A 163 42.75 -8.56 -9.80
CA ARG A 163 43.29 -7.25 -10.22
C ARG A 163 42.19 -6.40 -10.84
N THR A 164 41.79 -5.36 -10.12
CA THR A 164 40.72 -4.41 -10.47
C THR A 164 41.24 -3.10 -11.07
N TYR A 165 42.54 -3.01 -11.36
CA TYR A 165 43.22 -1.78 -11.79
C TYR A 165 44.15 -2.02 -12.99
N PHE A 166 44.45 -0.96 -13.73
CA PHE A 166 45.41 -1.00 -14.84
C PHE A 166 46.85 -1.15 -14.35
N HIS A 167 47.63 -2.03 -14.99
CA HIS A 167 49.06 -2.18 -14.75
C HIS A 167 49.71 -2.83 -15.99
N PRO A 168 50.92 -2.41 -16.44
CA PRO A 168 51.48 -2.82 -17.74
C PRO A 168 51.78 -4.31 -17.92
N LYS A 169 52.04 -5.06 -16.84
CA LYS A 169 52.17 -6.52 -16.91
C LYS A 169 50.84 -7.13 -17.38
N PRO A 170 50.82 -8.02 -18.40
CA PRO A 170 49.59 -8.64 -18.89
C PRO A 170 48.85 -9.41 -17.78
N LEU A 171 47.53 -9.54 -17.95
CA LEU A 171 46.72 -10.43 -17.14
C LEU A 171 47.02 -11.89 -17.50
N GLU A 172 46.82 -12.77 -16.52
CA GLU A 172 46.90 -14.21 -16.68
C GLU A 172 45.74 -14.72 -17.55
N SER A 173 45.99 -15.68 -18.44
CA SER A 173 44.99 -16.19 -19.40
C SER A 173 43.71 -16.70 -18.74
N ALA A 174 43.81 -17.24 -17.52
CA ALA A 174 42.64 -17.61 -16.71
C ALA A 174 41.76 -16.41 -16.39
N GLN A 175 42.35 -15.27 -15.98
CA GLN A 175 41.60 -14.05 -15.67
C GLN A 175 40.97 -13.42 -16.92
N LEU A 176 41.63 -13.50 -18.07
CA LEU A 176 41.02 -13.09 -19.34
C LEU A 176 39.79 -13.94 -19.67
N GLN A 177 39.84 -15.26 -19.42
CA GLN A 177 38.67 -16.12 -19.63
C GLN A 177 37.53 -15.79 -18.66
N ILE A 178 37.83 -15.60 -17.37
CA ILE A 178 36.83 -15.18 -16.36
C ILE A 178 36.14 -13.87 -16.76
N TRP A 179 36.88 -12.89 -17.30
CA TRP A 179 36.29 -11.64 -17.79
C TRP A 179 35.37 -11.87 -19.00
N ARG A 180 35.73 -12.75 -19.95
CA ARG A 180 34.87 -13.11 -21.09
C ARG A 180 33.59 -13.77 -20.60
N ASP A 181 33.72 -14.82 -19.79
CA ASP A 181 32.61 -15.63 -19.27
C ASP A 181 31.63 -14.78 -18.43
N TYR A 182 32.15 -13.84 -17.61
CA TYR A 182 31.32 -12.93 -16.80
C TYR A 182 30.61 -11.87 -17.66
N LEU A 183 31.29 -11.31 -18.67
CA LEU A 183 30.64 -10.41 -19.63
C LEU A 183 29.54 -11.13 -20.42
N ASP A 184 29.79 -12.35 -20.91
CA ASP A 184 28.76 -13.16 -21.55
C ASP A 184 27.60 -13.48 -20.60
N PHE A 185 27.87 -13.74 -19.32
CA PHE A 185 26.84 -13.99 -18.31
C PHE A 185 25.92 -12.79 -18.05
N GLU A 186 26.44 -11.57 -17.92
CA GLU A 186 25.59 -10.37 -17.77
C GLU A 186 24.91 -9.98 -19.08
N ILE A 187 25.56 -10.12 -20.24
CA ILE A 187 24.93 -9.88 -21.56
C ILE A 187 23.72 -10.82 -21.76
N ASN A 188 23.85 -12.11 -21.39
CA ASN A 188 22.74 -13.07 -21.44
C ASN A 188 21.65 -12.81 -20.37
N LYS A 189 21.89 -11.95 -19.36
CA LYS A 189 20.86 -11.46 -18.42
C LYS A 189 20.12 -10.21 -18.93
N GLY A 190 20.76 -9.39 -19.76
CA GLY A 190 20.12 -8.26 -20.44
C GLY A 190 19.95 -6.95 -19.64
N ASP A 191 20.52 -6.81 -18.44
CA ASP A 191 20.48 -5.55 -17.69
C ASP A 191 21.56 -4.58 -18.19
N ALA A 192 21.17 -3.61 -19.01
CA ALA A 192 22.08 -2.67 -19.66
C ALA A 192 22.91 -1.83 -18.67
N ASN A 193 22.37 -1.46 -17.50
CA ASN A 193 23.13 -0.68 -16.50
C ASN A 193 24.25 -1.53 -15.91
N ARG A 194 23.96 -2.80 -15.61
CA ARG A 194 24.94 -3.76 -15.08
C ARG A 194 26.00 -4.13 -16.10
N ILE A 195 25.59 -4.37 -17.36
CA ILE A 195 26.51 -4.70 -18.45
C ILE A 195 27.48 -3.54 -18.69
N THR A 196 26.98 -2.30 -18.76
CA THR A 196 27.80 -1.07 -18.86
C THR A 196 28.84 -1.00 -17.74
N ALA A 197 28.39 -1.06 -16.48
CA ALA A 197 29.28 -0.97 -15.31
C ALA A 197 30.32 -2.13 -15.27
N LEU A 198 29.97 -3.33 -15.74
CA LEU A 198 30.91 -4.44 -15.82
C LEU A 198 31.94 -4.23 -16.95
N PHE A 199 31.53 -3.72 -18.12
CA PHE A 199 32.43 -3.37 -19.21
C PHE A 199 33.42 -2.28 -18.79
N GLU A 200 32.95 -1.16 -18.23
CA GLU A 200 33.82 -0.08 -17.73
C GLU A 200 34.89 -0.64 -16.76
N ARG A 201 34.46 -1.45 -15.80
CA ARG A 201 35.34 -2.06 -14.79
C ARG A 201 36.29 -3.12 -15.37
N CYS A 202 35.88 -3.82 -16.43
CA CYS A 202 36.72 -4.73 -17.20
C CYS A 202 37.81 -3.96 -17.95
N LEU A 203 37.42 -2.90 -18.67
CA LEU A 203 38.32 -2.07 -19.48
C LEU A 203 39.34 -1.31 -18.61
N VAL A 204 39.02 -0.94 -17.37
CA VAL A 204 40.02 -0.45 -16.39
C VAL A 204 41.12 -1.49 -16.11
N ALA A 205 40.76 -2.76 -15.90
CA ALA A 205 41.74 -3.80 -15.61
C ALA A 205 42.52 -4.24 -16.86
N ALA A 206 41.81 -4.40 -17.99
CA ALA A 206 42.24 -5.04 -19.23
C ALA A 206 42.35 -4.07 -20.43
N ASN A 207 42.58 -2.78 -20.18
CA ASN A 207 42.69 -1.70 -21.19
C ASN A 207 43.52 -2.08 -22.44
N ASN A 208 44.62 -2.82 -22.24
CA ASN A 208 45.54 -3.23 -23.30
C ASN A 208 45.06 -4.42 -24.16
N TYR A 209 43.82 -4.89 -24.00
CA TYR A 209 43.22 -6.01 -24.73
C TYR A 209 42.06 -5.53 -25.60
N VAL A 210 42.34 -5.30 -26.88
CA VAL A 210 41.39 -4.75 -27.88
C VAL A 210 40.13 -5.62 -28.05
N GLU A 211 40.20 -6.91 -27.74
CA GLU A 211 39.04 -7.82 -27.77
C GLU A 211 37.85 -7.35 -26.91
N PHE A 212 38.10 -6.76 -25.73
CA PHE A 212 37.01 -6.26 -24.87
C PHE A 212 36.45 -4.93 -25.37
N TRP A 213 37.29 -4.07 -25.96
CA TRP A 213 36.86 -2.81 -26.59
C TRP A 213 35.94 -3.07 -27.79
N VAL A 214 36.30 -4.02 -28.65
CA VAL A 214 35.45 -4.45 -29.78
C VAL A 214 34.16 -5.11 -29.28
N LYS A 215 34.25 -5.96 -28.25
CA LYS A 215 33.05 -6.58 -27.66
C LYS A 215 32.10 -5.56 -27.03
N TYR A 216 32.62 -4.48 -26.45
CA TYR A 216 31.81 -3.40 -25.89
C TYR A 216 31.15 -2.57 -27.00
N ALA A 217 31.91 -2.19 -28.04
CA ALA A 217 31.36 -1.47 -29.20
C ALA A 217 30.23 -2.26 -29.87
N ASN A 218 30.46 -3.55 -30.15
CA ASN A 218 29.46 -4.46 -30.75
C ASN A 218 28.24 -4.75 -29.85
N TRP A 219 28.25 -4.32 -28.58
CA TRP A 219 27.10 -4.41 -27.67
C TRP A 219 26.32 -3.09 -27.58
N CYS A 220 26.94 -1.98 -27.99
CA CYS A 220 26.33 -0.65 -28.04
C CYS A 220 25.69 -0.32 -29.41
N GLU A 221 25.85 -1.19 -30.43
CA GLU A 221 25.26 -1.09 -31.77
C GLU A 221 23.89 -1.79 -31.88
#